data_AF-A0A8E3AR69-F1
#
_entry.id   AF-A0A8E3AR69-F1
#
_cell.length_a   1.000
_cell.length_b   1.000
_cell.length_c   1.000
_cell.angle_alpha   90.00
_cell.angle_beta   90.00
_cell.angle_gamma   90.00
#
_symmetry.space_group_name_H-M   'P 1'
#
loop_
_entity.id
_entity.type
_entity.pdbx_description
1 polymer ?
#
loop_
_entity_poly.entity_id
_entity_poly.type
_entity_poly.pdbx_seq_one_letter_code
_entity_poly.pdbx_strand_id
1 'polypeptide(L)'
;MANARNYLAIAGENVFIFENGHGTGVHYSELLSLMAESRSLAEVKTKFRASRSNLIETLEHFGFDFDMLLREQFLEGHRDATLARVHRVDTKWIAEKRRSLGFAGKLGRSPIDFTPDEIAQAYDTTGSLVGAAELLGIDRKTYQKLHLGALKSGGATKPTV
;
A
#
# COMPACT_ATOMS: atom_id res chain seq x y z
N MET A 1 -22.83 21.31 -22.62
CA MET A 1 -22.06 20.06 -22.52
C MET A 1 -20.76 20.38 -21.79
N ALA A 2 -20.50 19.75 -20.65
CA ALA A 2 -19.24 19.96 -19.94
C ALA A 2 -18.14 19.21 -20.70
N ASN A 3 -17.31 19.93 -21.47
CA ASN A 3 -16.11 19.35 -22.05
C ASN A 3 -15.28 18.77 -20.90
N ALA A 4 -15.10 17.45 -20.90
CA ALA A 4 -14.21 16.78 -19.95
C ALA A 4 -12.84 17.47 -20.05
N ARG A 5 -12.43 18.18 -18.99
CA ARG A 5 -11.25 19.05 -19.05
C ARG A 5 -9.98 18.27 -19.38
N ASN A 6 -9.86 17.04 -18.87
CA ASN A 6 -8.69 16.18 -19.00
C ASN A 6 -9.10 14.72 -19.24
N TYR A 7 -8.81 14.14 -20.40
CA TYR A 7 -9.08 12.72 -20.71
C TYR A 7 -8.19 12.19 -21.86
N LEU A 8 -8.11 10.88 -21.99
CA LEU A 8 -7.48 10.16 -23.08
C LEU A 8 -8.54 9.58 -24.01
N ALA A 9 -8.31 9.70 -25.32
CA ALA A 9 -9.05 8.99 -26.35
C ALA A 9 -8.11 8.13 -27.19
N ILE A 10 -8.66 7.06 -27.76
CA ILE A 10 -7.91 6.10 -28.56
C ILE A 10 -8.40 6.19 -30.00
N ALA A 11 -7.46 6.26 -30.94
CA ALA A 11 -7.75 6.12 -32.36
C ALA A 11 -6.60 5.37 -33.05
N GLY A 12 -6.88 4.13 -33.45
CA GLY A 12 -5.88 3.21 -33.96
C GLY A 12 -4.78 2.98 -32.93
N GLU A 13 -3.53 3.19 -33.34
CA GLU A 13 -2.33 3.02 -32.50
C GLU A 13 -1.97 4.30 -31.71
N ASN A 14 -2.81 5.33 -31.74
CA ASN A 14 -2.52 6.59 -31.09
C ASN A 14 -3.41 6.82 -29.86
N VAL A 15 -2.79 7.43 -28.85
CA VAL A 15 -3.46 7.97 -27.67
C VAL A 15 -3.49 9.49 -27.80
N PHE A 16 -4.69 10.06 -27.75
CA PHE A 16 -4.92 11.49 -27.77
C PHE A 16 -5.14 11.98 -26.34
N ILE A 17 -4.24 12.85 -25.88
CA ILE A 17 -4.29 13.50 -24.57
C ILE A 17 -5.03 14.82 -24.75
N PHE A 18 -6.24 14.92 -24.20
CA PHE A 18 -6.98 16.17 -24.17
C PHE A 18 -6.77 16.85 -22.83
N GLU A 19 -6.20 18.05 -22.84
CA GLU A 19 -6.01 18.89 -21.66
C GLU A 19 -6.46 20.33 -21.94
N ASN A 20 -7.40 20.84 -21.15
CA ASN A 20 -7.89 22.21 -21.21
C ASN A 20 -8.33 22.67 -22.62
N GLY A 21 -8.83 21.76 -23.45
CA GLY A 21 -9.29 22.05 -24.81
C GLY A 21 -8.21 21.89 -25.90
N HIS A 22 -6.98 21.51 -25.54
CA HIS A 22 -5.93 21.14 -26.49
C HIS A 22 -5.76 19.63 -26.54
N GLY A 23 -5.59 19.08 -27.74
CA GLY A 23 -5.37 17.66 -27.98
C GLY A 23 -3.97 17.40 -28.53
N THR A 24 -3.21 16.52 -27.88
CA THR A 24 -1.90 16.06 -28.36
C THR A 24 -1.96 14.56 -28.59
N GLY A 25 -1.62 14.11 -29.81
CA GLY A 25 -1.53 12.68 -30.14
C GLY A 25 -0.12 12.15 -29.95
N VAL A 26 -0.01 10.98 -29.33
CA VAL A 26 1.24 10.21 -29.19
C VAL A 26 0.97 8.76 -29.52
N HIS A 27 2.00 8.02 -29.93
CA HIS A 27 1.87 6.59 -30.17
C HIS A 27 1.68 5.83 -28.85
N TYR A 28 0.86 4.79 -28.83
CA TYR A 28 0.53 4.04 -27.60
C TYR A 28 1.76 3.45 -26.90
N SER A 29 2.82 3.13 -27.65
CA SER A 29 4.07 2.62 -27.09
C SER A 29 4.68 3.58 -26.08
N GLU A 30 4.51 4.89 -26.22
CA GLU A 30 5.01 5.86 -25.24
C GLU A 30 4.32 5.73 -23.88
N LEU A 31 3.02 5.43 -23.89
CA LEU A 31 2.26 5.16 -22.67
C LEU A 31 2.76 3.86 -22.02
N LEU A 32 2.91 2.81 -22.82
CA LEU A 32 3.35 1.49 -22.33
C LEU A 32 4.78 1.52 -21.79
N SER A 33 5.73 2.12 -22.52
CA SER A 33 7.12 2.27 -22.09
C SER A 33 7.19 3.05 -20.78
N LEU A 34 6.49 4.18 -20.67
CA LEU A 34 6.49 4.96 -19.44
C LEU A 34 5.91 4.17 -18.26
N MET A 35 4.85 3.39 -18.48
CA MET A 35 4.27 2.54 -17.45
C MET A 35 5.21 1.40 -17.04
N ALA A 36 5.86 0.74 -17.99
CA ALA A 36 6.80 -0.35 -17.74
C ALA A 36 8.05 0.12 -16.99
N GLU A 37 8.60 1.29 -17.36
CA GLU A 37 9.80 1.86 -16.74
C GLU A 37 9.51 2.40 -15.34
N SER A 38 8.44 3.18 -15.19
CA SER A 38 8.13 3.84 -13.91
C SER A 38 7.43 2.92 -12.91
N ARG A 39 6.72 1.89 -13.39
CA ARG A 39 5.81 1.04 -12.61
C ARG A 39 4.84 1.88 -11.74
N SER A 40 4.46 3.07 -12.21
CA SER A 40 3.76 4.08 -11.42
C SER A 40 2.70 4.83 -12.24
N LEU A 41 1.44 4.75 -11.80
CA LEU A 41 0.36 5.53 -12.41
C LEU A 41 0.53 7.03 -12.15
N ALA A 42 1.17 7.41 -11.03
CA ALA A 42 1.39 8.82 -10.73
C ALA A 42 2.36 9.44 -11.72
N GLU A 43 3.43 8.72 -12.06
CA GLU A 43 4.42 9.14 -13.06
C GLU A 43 3.78 9.22 -14.45
N VAL A 44 3.05 8.18 -14.87
CA VAL A 44 2.32 8.20 -16.15
C VAL A 44 1.36 9.39 -16.24
N LYS A 45 0.62 9.68 -15.17
CA LYS A 45 -0.34 10.78 -15.11
C LYS A 45 0.31 12.16 -15.25
N THR A 46 1.61 12.33 -14.99
CA THR A 46 2.30 13.61 -15.20
C THR A 46 2.29 14.02 -16.67
N LYS A 47 2.47 13.04 -17.57
CA LYS A 47 2.47 13.20 -19.03
C LYS A 47 1.08 12.96 -19.63
N PHE A 48 0.40 11.89 -19.22
CA PHE A 48 -0.91 11.48 -19.71
C PHE A 48 -2.01 11.96 -18.74
N ARG A 49 -2.33 13.25 -18.79
CA ARG A 49 -3.23 13.87 -17.83
C ARG A 49 -4.68 13.42 -18.02
N ALA A 50 -5.07 12.40 -17.27
CA ALA A 50 -6.44 11.91 -17.23
C ALA A 50 -6.84 11.38 -15.85
N SER A 51 -8.11 10.98 -15.74
CA SER A 51 -8.59 10.28 -14.55
C SER A 51 -7.89 8.92 -14.41
N ARG A 52 -7.82 8.40 -13.18
CA ARG A 52 -7.23 7.07 -12.93
C ARG A 52 -7.92 5.99 -13.75
N SER A 53 -9.25 5.97 -13.76
CA SER A 53 -10.01 4.95 -14.48
C SER A 53 -9.73 5.01 -15.97
N ASN A 54 -9.74 6.21 -16.57
CA ASN A 54 -9.45 6.37 -17.98
C ASN A 54 -7.99 6.01 -18.34
N LEU A 55 -7.02 6.27 -17.45
CA LEU A 55 -5.64 5.79 -17.61
C LEU A 55 -5.55 4.26 -17.60
N ILE A 56 -6.19 3.61 -16.62
CA ILE A 56 -6.19 2.15 -16.49
C ILE A 56 -6.90 1.52 -17.70
N GLU A 57 -8.07 2.01 -18.09
CA GLU A 57 -8.81 1.54 -19.27
C GLU A 57 -7.97 1.69 -20.56
N THR A 58 -7.24 2.79 -20.70
CA THR A 58 -6.36 3.01 -21.86
C THR A 58 -5.17 2.04 -21.86
N LEU A 59 -4.55 1.80 -20.70
CA LEU A 59 -3.47 0.82 -20.54
C LEU A 59 -3.96 -0.60 -20.88
N GLU A 60 -5.10 -0.99 -20.35
CA GLU A 60 -5.74 -2.29 -20.61
C GLU A 60 -6.09 -2.47 -22.08
N HIS A 61 -6.59 -1.41 -22.74
CA HIS A 61 -6.88 -1.44 -24.17
C HIS A 61 -5.65 -1.82 -25.02
N PHE A 62 -4.46 -1.35 -24.65
CA PHE A 62 -3.20 -1.70 -25.31
C PHE A 62 -2.50 -2.92 -24.71
N GLY A 63 -3.21 -3.73 -23.92
CA GLY A 63 -2.72 -5.01 -23.41
C GLY A 63 -1.85 -4.93 -22.16
N PHE A 64 -1.80 -3.78 -21.48
CA PHE A 64 -1.11 -3.68 -20.19
C PHE A 64 -2.05 -4.05 -19.05
N ASP A 65 -1.71 -5.13 -18.34
CA ASP A 65 -2.47 -5.58 -17.17
C ASP A 65 -1.98 -4.88 -15.90
N PHE A 66 -2.72 -3.85 -15.47
CA PHE A 66 -2.42 -3.12 -14.25
C PHE A 66 -2.58 -3.98 -12.98
N ASP A 67 -3.49 -4.94 -13.01
CA ASP A 67 -3.74 -5.84 -11.88
C ASP A 67 -2.59 -6.86 -11.74
N MET A 68 -1.98 -7.30 -12.84
CA MET A 68 -0.75 -8.08 -12.83
C MET A 68 0.41 -7.29 -12.22
N LEU A 69 0.58 -6.02 -12.58
CA LEU A 69 1.61 -5.16 -11.98
C LEU A 69 1.41 -5.05 -10.46
N LEU A 70 0.18 -4.79 -10.00
CA LEU A 70 -0.12 -4.73 -8.57
C LEU A 70 0.19 -6.06 -7.88
N ARG A 71 -0.14 -7.19 -8.51
CA ARG A 71 0.18 -8.53 -8.01
C ARG A 71 1.69 -8.72 -7.82
N GLU A 72 2.51 -8.37 -8.81
CA GLU A 72 3.97 -8.43 -8.70
C GLU A 72 4.47 -7.57 -7.54
N GLN A 73 3.99 -6.33 -7.45
CA GLN A 73 4.38 -5.40 -6.38
C GLN A 73 3.97 -5.91 -4.99
N PHE A 74 2.85 -6.62 -4.88
CA PHE A 74 2.47 -7.28 -3.64
C PHE A 74 3.39 -8.47 -3.31
N LEU A 75 3.81 -9.26 -4.32
CA LEU A 75 4.79 -10.33 -4.15
C LEU A 75 6.17 -9.81 -3.76
N GLU A 76 6.56 -8.64 -4.26
CA GLU A 76 7.76 -7.89 -3.85
C GLU A 76 7.67 -7.36 -2.40
N GLY A 77 6.51 -7.51 -1.74
CA GLY A 77 6.31 -7.18 -0.34
C GLY A 77 5.90 -5.73 -0.08
N HIS A 78 5.52 -4.98 -1.11
CA HIS A 78 5.05 -3.61 -0.95
C HIS A 78 3.77 -3.56 -0.10
N ARG A 79 3.70 -2.57 0.81
CA ARG A 79 2.54 -2.33 1.67
C ARG A 79 1.50 -1.49 0.93
N ASP A 80 0.24 -1.58 1.35
CA ASP A 80 -0.87 -0.82 0.74
C ASP A 80 -0.57 0.68 0.72
N ALA A 81 -0.08 1.24 1.83
CA ALA A 81 0.28 2.65 1.92
C ALA A 81 1.43 3.04 0.97
N THR A 82 2.38 2.13 0.74
CA THR A 82 3.49 2.36 -0.19
C THR A 82 2.96 2.45 -1.62
N LEU A 83 2.15 1.47 -2.05
CA LEU A 83 1.57 1.47 -3.39
C LEU A 83 0.57 2.60 -3.59
N ALA A 84 -0.21 2.94 -2.56
CA ALA A 84 -1.10 4.11 -2.59
C ALA A 84 -0.33 5.39 -2.90
N ARG A 85 0.86 5.56 -2.30
CA ARG A 85 1.75 6.68 -2.59
C ARG A 85 2.35 6.60 -3.99
N VAL A 86 2.85 5.43 -4.40
CA VAL A 86 3.44 5.21 -5.74
C VAL A 86 2.43 5.55 -6.84
N HIS A 87 1.21 5.03 -6.76
CA HIS A 87 0.18 5.27 -7.78
C HIS A 87 -0.64 6.54 -7.54
N ARG A 88 -0.40 7.25 -6.43
CA ARG A 88 -1.16 8.43 -5.98
C ARG A 88 -2.67 8.16 -5.96
N VAL A 89 -3.05 7.08 -5.30
CA VAL A 89 -4.43 6.60 -5.13
C VAL A 89 -4.77 6.43 -3.65
N ASP A 90 -6.03 6.17 -3.35
CA ASP A 90 -6.48 5.91 -1.99
C ASP A 90 -5.96 4.55 -1.48
N THR A 91 -5.50 4.50 -0.24
CA THR A 91 -5.01 3.26 0.39
C THR A 91 -6.08 2.19 0.51
N LYS A 92 -7.35 2.55 0.72
CA LYS A 92 -8.48 1.61 0.73
C LYS A 92 -8.67 0.96 -0.63
N TRP A 93 -8.49 1.73 -1.70
CA TRP A 93 -8.58 1.19 -3.07
C TRP A 93 -7.49 0.15 -3.34
N ILE A 94 -6.25 0.39 -2.89
CA ILE A 94 -5.17 -0.61 -2.96
C ILE A 94 -5.50 -1.83 -2.10
N ALA A 95 -6.02 -1.65 -0.89
CA ALA A 95 -6.41 -2.76 -0.01
C ALA A 95 -7.58 -3.59 -0.58
N GLU A 96 -8.51 -2.97 -1.32
CA GLU A 96 -9.55 -3.67 -2.09
C GLU A 96 -8.94 -4.48 -3.23
N LYS A 97 -8.03 -3.88 -4.02
CA LYS A 97 -7.31 -4.59 -5.10
C LYS A 97 -6.47 -5.75 -4.58
N ARG A 98 -5.79 -5.59 -3.45
CA ARG A 98 -5.07 -6.67 -2.77
C ARG A 98 -5.96 -7.87 -2.49
N ARG A 99 -7.15 -7.62 -1.92
CA ARG A 99 -8.13 -8.66 -1.60
C ARG A 99 -8.68 -9.33 -2.85
N SER A 100 -9.02 -8.55 -3.90
CA SER A 100 -9.51 -9.13 -5.16
C SER A 100 -8.46 -9.98 -5.87
N LEU A 101 -7.18 -9.67 -5.68
CA LEU A 101 -6.05 -10.44 -6.21
C LEU A 101 -5.67 -11.65 -5.34
N GLY A 102 -6.43 -11.97 -4.30
CA GLY A 102 -6.25 -13.16 -3.46
C GLY A 102 -5.13 -13.04 -2.41
N PHE A 103 -4.56 -11.85 -2.22
CA PHE A 103 -3.61 -11.63 -1.13
C PHE A 103 -4.37 -11.42 0.17
N ALA A 104 -3.97 -12.17 1.20
CA ALA A 104 -4.39 -11.87 2.56
C ALA A 104 -4.01 -10.42 2.88
N GLY A 105 -4.97 -9.62 3.33
CA GLY A 105 -4.67 -8.29 3.85
C GLY A 105 -3.67 -8.46 4.98
N LYS A 106 -2.45 -7.92 4.83
CA LYS A 106 -1.56 -7.73 5.98
C LYS A 106 -2.24 -6.68 6.86
N LEU A 107 -3.12 -7.13 7.76
CA LEU A 107 -3.57 -6.36 8.92
C LEU A 107 -2.33 -5.71 9.50
N GLY A 108 -2.37 -4.37 9.60
CA GLY A 108 -1.17 -3.54 9.74
C GLY A 108 -0.22 -4.05 10.82
N ARG A 109 1.09 -4.06 10.49
CA ARG A 109 2.20 -4.63 11.27
C ARG A 109 1.89 -6.08 11.64
N SER A 110 2.62 -7.05 11.08
CA SER A 110 2.62 -8.41 11.66
C SER A 110 2.73 -8.24 13.18
N PRO A 111 1.78 -8.76 13.96
CA PRO A 111 1.96 -8.84 15.39
C PRO A 111 3.33 -9.48 15.57
N ILE A 112 4.27 -8.74 16.15
CA ILE A 112 5.42 -9.43 16.70
C ILE A 112 4.79 -10.15 17.88
N ASP A 113 4.54 -11.44 17.70
CA ASP A 113 3.89 -12.30 18.69
C ASP A 113 4.88 -12.56 19.81
N PHE A 114 5.05 -11.55 20.67
CA PHE A 114 5.70 -11.75 21.96
C PHE A 114 4.71 -12.47 22.86
N THR A 115 5.16 -13.58 23.43
CA THR A 115 4.43 -14.28 24.48
C THR A 115 4.29 -13.38 25.72
N PRO A 116 3.25 -13.59 26.56
CA PRO A 116 3.12 -12.86 27.82
C PRO A 116 4.37 -12.96 28.71
N ASP A 117 5.08 -14.09 28.66
CA ASP A 117 6.30 -14.34 29.41
C ASP A 117 7.47 -13.49 28.90
N GLU A 118 7.66 -13.38 27.58
CA GLU A 118 8.69 -12.49 26.99
C GLU A 118 8.42 -11.01 27.34
N ILE A 119 7.15 -10.61 27.37
CA ILE A 119 6.75 -9.26 27.78
C ILE A 119 6.98 -9.04 29.28
N ALA A 120 6.71 -10.02 30.14
CA ALA A 120 6.99 -9.90 31.57
C ALA A 120 8.50 -9.84 31.83
N GLN A 121 9.26 -10.75 31.22
CA GLN A 121 10.70 -10.85 31.37
C GLN A 121 11.43 -9.60 30.89
N ALA A 122 10.98 -8.95 29.81
CA ALA A 122 11.56 -7.70 29.34
C ALA A 122 11.37 -6.55 30.35
N TYR A 123 10.23 -6.52 31.05
CA TYR A 123 10.00 -5.56 32.12
C TYR A 123 10.87 -5.87 33.34
N ASP A 124 10.92 -7.13 33.77
CA ASP A 124 11.70 -7.55 34.94
C ASP A 124 13.21 -7.31 34.75
N THR A 125 13.70 -7.47 33.52
CA THR A 125 15.11 -7.24 33.17
C THR A 125 15.51 -5.76 33.21
N THR A 126 14.60 -4.86 32.84
CA THR A 126 14.93 -3.44 32.63
C THR A 126 14.34 -2.50 33.68
N GLY A 127 13.36 -2.95 34.46
CA GLY A 127 12.64 -2.16 35.45
C GLY A 127 11.88 -0.96 34.86
N SER A 128 11.70 -0.89 33.54
CA SER A 128 11.15 0.29 32.86
C SER A 128 10.42 -0.09 31.57
N LEU A 129 9.24 0.51 31.34
CA LEU A 129 8.51 0.35 30.07
C LEU A 129 9.30 0.85 28.86
N VAL A 130 10.20 1.83 29.05
CA VAL A 130 11.03 2.35 27.96
C VAL A 130 12.14 1.35 27.63
N GLY A 131 12.87 0.91 28.66
CA GLY A 131 13.96 -0.06 28.49
C GLY A 131 13.46 -1.39 27.94
N ALA A 132 12.29 -1.86 28.38
CA ALA A 132 11.70 -3.09 27.88
C ALA A 132 11.22 -2.97 26.42
N ALA A 133 10.69 -1.82 26.02
CA ALA A 133 10.32 -1.57 24.64
C ALA A 133 11.55 -1.52 23.72
N GLU A 134 12.63 -0.89 24.18
CA GLU A 134 13.92 -0.88 23.49
C GLU A 134 14.51 -2.29 23.37
N LEU A 135 14.46 -3.08 24.45
CA LEU A 135 14.93 -4.47 24.48
C LEU A 135 14.21 -5.35 23.45
N LEU A 136 12.90 -5.12 23.25
CA LEU A 136 12.07 -5.85 22.28
C LEU A 136 12.00 -5.19 20.89
N GLY A 137 12.72 -4.08 20.67
CA GLY A 137 12.73 -3.38 19.39
C GLY A 137 11.37 -2.83 18.94
N ILE A 138 10.46 -2.53 19.88
CA ILE A 138 9.14 -1.97 19.60
C ILE A 138 8.95 -0.59 20.22
N ASP A 139 7.93 0.13 19.78
CA ASP A 139 7.61 1.42 20.37
C ASP A 139 6.97 1.27 21.76
N ARG A 140 7.27 2.21 22.66
CA ARG A 140 6.76 2.23 24.04
C ARG A 140 5.24 2.07 24.12
N LYS A 141 4.47 2.68 23.22
CA LYS A 141 3.00 2.61 23.25
C LYS A 141 2.51 1.20 22.93
N THR A 142 3.13 0.54 21.96
CA THR A 142 2.87 -0.87 21.63
C THR A 142 3.27 -1.78 22.79
N TYR A 143 4.46 -1.60 23.36
CA TYR A 143 4.90 -2.39 24.53
C TYR A 143 3.94 -2.24 25.71
N GLN A 144 3.54 -1.02 26.05
CA GLN A 144 2.61 -0.75 27.16
C GLN A 144 1.28 -1.49 27.00
N LYS A 145 0.74 -1.56 25.77
CA LYS A 145 -0.49 -2.31 25.48
C LYS A 145 -0.29 -3.82 25.69
N LEU A 146 0.83 -4.37 25.23
CA LEU A 146 1.18 -5.79 25.39
C LEU A 146 1.37 -6.13 26.87
N HIS A 147 2.09 -5.30 27.62
CA HIS A 147 2.33 -5.50 29.06
C HIS A 147 1.03 -5.45 29.88
N LEU A 148 0.13 -4.50 29.59
CA LEU A 148 -1.20 -4.48 30.21
C LEU A 148 -2.04 -5.70 29.85
N GLY A 149 -1.89 -6.24 28.63
CA GLY A 149 -2.55 -7.47 28.20
C GLY A 149 -2.01 -8.71 28.93
N ALA A 150 -0.69 -8.78 29.11
CA ALA A 150 -0.01 -9.85 29.84
C ALA A 150 -0.42 -9.87 31.32
N LEU A 151 -0.46 -8.71 31.99
CA LEU A 151 -0.90 -8.60 33.39
C LEU A 151 -2.36 -9.03 33.61
N LYS A 152 -3.23 -8.80 32.62
CA LYS A 152 -4.64 -9.25 32.68
C LYS A 152 -4.79 -10.76 32.46
N SER A 153 -3.86 -11.38 31.73
CA SER A 153 -3.89 -12.80 31.40
C SER A 153 -3.14 -13.66 32.43
N GLY A 154 -2.17 -13.08 33.16
CA GLY A 154 -1.38 -13.72 34.22
C GLY A 154 -1.94 -13.56 35.65
N GLY A 155 -3.22 -13.18 35.79
CA GLY A 155 -3.85 -12.97 37.10
C GLY A 155 -4.25 -14.26 37.82
N ALA A 156 -3.32 -15.17 38.10
CA ALA A 156 -3.41 -16.15 39.19
C ALA A 156 -2.11 -16.98 39.32
N THR A 157 -1.15 -16.51 40.12
CA THR A 157 -0.43 -17.36 41.07
C THR A 157 0.20 -16.47 42.14
N LYS A 158 -0.50 -16.35 43.28
CA LYS A 158 0.18 -16.08 44.55
C LYS A 158 1.13 -17.25 44.81
N PRO A 159 2.40 -17.04 45.18
CA PRO A 159 3.12 -18.11 45.84
C PRO A 159 2.45 -18.31 47.21
N THR A 160 2.02 -19.54 47.43
CA THR A 160 1.60 -20.01 48.75
C THR A 160 2.83 -20.68 49.35
N VAL A 161 3.30 -20.12 50.45
CA VAL A 161 4.35 -20.58 51.39
C VAL A 161 5.77 -20.70 50.84
#